data_AF-A0A257DEX7-F1
#
_entry.id   AF-A0A257DEX7-F1
#
_cell.length_a   1.000
_cell.length_b   1.000
_cell.length_c   1.000
_cell.angle_alpha   90.00
_cell.angle_beta   90.00
_cell.angle_gamma   90.00
#
_symmetry.space_group_name_H-M   'P 1'
#
loop_
_entity.id
_entity.type
_entity.pdbx_description
1 polymer ?
#
loop_
_entity_poly.entity_id
_entity_poly.type
_entity_poly.pdbx_seq_one_letter_code
_entity_poly.pdbx_strand_id
1 'polypeptide(L)' 'MVMMDELIQAVGRAAKLPPEQASVAVDGMLRFLAARLPSPIFGELQARLGVSNSADSRPPPKPGA' A
#
# COMPACT_ATOMS: atom_id res chain seq x y z
N MET A 1 1.12 -6.12 -9.33
CA MET A 1 0.51 -4.79 -9.11
C MET A 1 -0.91 -4.66 -9.66
N VAL A 2 -1.41 -5.61 -10.47
CA VAL A 2 -2.77 -5.59 -11.06
C VAL A 2 -3.89 -5.27 -10.06
N MET A 3 -3.88 -5.84 -8.84
CA MET A 3 -4.89 -5.54 -7.82
C MET A 3 -4.85 -4.11 -7.26
N MET A 4 -3.67 -3.46 -7.23
CA MET A 4 -3.57 -2.06 -6.83
C MET A 4 -4.19 -1.14 -7.89
N ASP A 5 -3.92 -1.42 -9.16
CA ASP A 5 -4.50 -0.68 -10.27
C ASP A 5 -6.03 -0.82 -10.30
N GLU A 6 -6.56 -2.01 -10.03
CA GLU A 6 -8.00 -2.24 -9.88
C GLU A 6 -8.61 -1.46 -8.71
N LEU A 7 -7.92 -1.41 -7.56
CA LEU A 7 -8.34 -0.62 -6.41
C LEU A 7 -8.38 0.89 -6.75
N ILE A 8 -7.34 1.40 -7.40
CA ILE A 8 -7.26 2.81 -7.83
C ILE A 8 -8.39 3.13 -8.81
N GLN A 9 -8.66 2.25 -9.79
CA GLN A 9 -9.77 2.44 -10.73
C GLN A 9 -11.15 2.36 -10.05
N ALA A 10 -11.33 1.46 -9.08
CA ALA A 10 -12.57 1.35 -8.33
C ALA A 10 -12.84 2.61 -7.50
N VAL A 11 -11.82 3.10 -6.79
CA VAL A 11 -11.90 4.35 -6.02
C VAL A 11 -12.14 5.55 -6.94
N GLY A 12 -11.41 5.63 -8.06
CA GLY A 12 -11.58 6.70 -9.05
C GLY A 12 -12.99 6.76 -9.62
N ARG A 13 -13.58 5.61 -9.97
CA ARG A 13 -14.97 5.55 -10.45
C ARG A 13 -15.99 5.92 -9.37
N ALA A 14 -15.83 5.41 -8.16
CA ALA A 14 -16.76 5.67 -7.06
C ALA A 14 -16.75 7.14 -6.61
N ALA A 15 -15.56 7.73 -6.49
CA ALA A 15 -15.37 9.10 -6.04
C ALA A 15 -15.35 10.14 -7.19
N LYS A 16 -15.48 9.69 -8.44
CA LYS A 16 -15.38 10.52 -9.66
C LYS A 16 -14.07 11.32 -9.72
N LEU A 17 -12.96 10.67 -9.37
CA LEU A 17 -11.63 11.27 -9.36
C LEU A 17 -10.86 10.92 -10.63
N PRO A 18 -10.01 11.83 -11.15
CA PRO A 18 -9.02 11.46 -12.15
C PRO A 18 -8.01 10.44 -11.58
N PRO A 19 -7.38 9.61 -12.43
CA PRO A 19 -6.52 8.52 -11.98
C PRO A 19 -5.41 8.94 -11.01
N GLU A 20 -4.78 10.09 -11.26
CA GLU A 20 -3.73 10.62 -10.38
C GLU A 20 -4.24 10.93 -8.98
N GLN A 21 -5.41 11.56 -8.86
CA GLN A 21 -6.02 11.85 -7.54
C GLN A 21 -6.52 10.59 -6.85
N ALA A 22 -7.04 9.62 -7.60
CA ALA A 22 -7.44 8.33 -7.05
C ALA A 22 -6.25 7.58 -6.45
N SER A 23 -5.06 7.65 -7.09
CA SER A 23 -3.84 7.05 -6.56
C SER A 23 -3.41 7.66 -5.22
N VAL A 24 -3.48 8.99 -5.10
CA VAL A 24 -3.17 9.70 -3.84
C VAL A 24 -4.17 9.37 -2.75
N ALA A 25 -5.46 9.27 -3.09
CA ALA A 25 -6.51 8.90 -2.14
C ALA A 25 -6.30 7.48 -1.60
N VAL A 26 -5.93 6.52 -2.47
CA VAL A 26 -5.62 5.14 -2.07
C VAL A 26 -4.39 5.10 -1.15
N ASP A 27 -3.31 5.82 -1.48
CA ASP A 27 -2.12 5.90 -0.62
C ASP A 27 -2.47 6.46 0.78
N GLY A 28 -3.24 7.56 0.84
CA GLY A 28 -3.72 8.13 2.10
C GLY A 28 -4.54 7.15 2.93
N MET A 29 -5.44 6.40 2.28
CA MET A 29 -6.25 5.37 2.93
C MET A 29 -5.38 4.22 3.48
N LEU A 30 -4.40 3.74 2.71
CA LEU A 30 -3.50 2.68 3.16
C LEU A 30 -2.64 3.12 4.35
N ARG A 31 -2.13 4.36 4.34
CA ARG A 31 -1.41 4.94 5.49
C ARG A 31 -2.29 5.05 6.73
N PHE A 32 -3.55 5.46 6.56
CA PHE A 32 -4.50 5.52 7.67
C PHE A 32 -4.77 4.14 8.27
N LEU A 33 -4.93 3.11 7.43
CA LEU A 33 -5.13 1.73 7.86
C LEU A 33 -3.86 1.16 8.51
N ALA A 34 -2.68 1.45 7.97
CA ALA A 34 -1.40 1.03 8.55
C ALA A 34 -1.24 1.49 10.01
N ALA A 35 -1.72 2.69 10.32
CA ALA A 35 -1.64 3.27 11.66
C ALA A 35 -2.67 2.71 12.66
N ARG A 36 -3.67 1.96 12.19
CA ARG A 36 -4.83 1.52 13.01
C ARG A 36 -5.03 0.01 13.05
N LEU A 37 -4.53 -0.71 12.07
CA LEU A 37 -4.64 -2.16 12.00
C LEU A 37 -3.43 -2.82 12.67
N PRO A 38 -3.64 -3.93 13.39
CA PRO A 38 -2.54 -4.79 13.84
C PRO A 38 -1.66 -5.22 12.66
N SER A 39 -0.33 -5.26 12.88
CA SER A 39 0.64 -5.55 11.82
C SER A 39 0.38 -6.84 11.03
N PRO A 40 -0.08 -7.97 11.62
CA PRO A 40 -0.40 -9.16 10.85
C PRO A 40 -1.53 -8.94 9.83
N ILE A 41 -2.56 -8.19 10.23
CA ILE A 41 -3.74 -7.91 9.38
C ILE A 41 -3.35 -6.95 8.24
N PHE A 42 -2.58 -5.91 8.57
CA PHE A 42 -2.12 -4.96 7.55
C PHE A 42 -1.09 -5.57 6.59
N GLY A 43 -0.25 -6.49 7.07
CA GLY A 43 0.68 -7.26 6.23
C GLY A 43 -0.05 -8.14 5.22
N GLU A 44 -1.11 -8.84 5.64
CA GLU A 44 -1.94 -9.64 4.74
C GLU A 44 -2.66 -8.77 3.69
N LEU A 45 -3.18 -7.60 4.11
CA LEU A 45 -3.78 -6.63 3.18
C LEU A 45 -2.78 -6.19 2.10
N GLN A 46 -1.56 -5.82 2.50
CA GLN A 46 -0.51 -5.43 1.55
C GLN A 46 -0.16 -6.56 0.58
N ALA A 47 -0.04 -7.79 1.07
CA ALA A 47 0.25 -8.96 0.26
C ALA A 47 -0.84 -9.21 -0.79
N ARG A 48 -2.12 -9.10 -0.41
CA ARG A 48 -3.27 -9.24 -1.33
C ARG A 48 -3.30 -8.14 -2.38
N LEU A 49 -2.96 -6.91 -2.01
CA LEU A 49 -2.88 -5.78 -2.95
C LEU A 49 -1.62 -5.82 -3.84
N GLY A 50 -0.68 -6.74 -3.58
CA GLY A 50 0.60 -6.79 -4.27
C GLY A 50 1.50 -5.59 -3.96
N VAL A 51 1.26 -4.91 -2.83
CA VAL A 51 2.17 -3.91 -2.27
C VAL A 51 3.32 -4.67 -1.66
N SER A 52 4.33 -4.97 -2.46
CA SER A 52 5.58 -5.49 -1.93
C SER A 52 6.16 -4.39 -1.05
N ASN A 53 6.24 -4.64 0.26
CA ASN A 53 6.90 -3.75 1.19
C ASN A 53 8.37 -3.67 0.78
N SER A 54 8.74 -2.66 0.00
CA SER A 54 10.13 -2.40 -0.40
C SER A 54 11.05 -2.15 0.80
N ALA A 55 10.51 -2.04 2.03
CA ALA A 55 11.29 -1.91 3.25
C ALA A 55 12.06 -3.19 3.65
N ASP A 56 11.84 -4.33 2.98
CA ASP A 56 12.73 -5.50 3.10
C ASP A 56 14.07 -5.29 2.35
N SER A 57 14.21 -4.19 1.59
CA SER A 57 15.49 -3.76 1.01
C SER A 57 16.36 -2.99 2.01
N ARG A 58 16.33 -3.34 3.30
CA ARG A 58 17.36 -2.88 4.24
C ARG A 58 18.51 -3.87 4.15
N PRO A 59 19.69 -3.50 3.60
CA PRO A 59 20.83 -4.40 3.62
C PRO A 59 21.12 -4.79 5.08
N PRO A 60 21.45 -6.06 5.34
CA PRO A 60 21.70 -6.53 6.70
C PRO A 60 22.76 -5.64 7.36
N PRO A 61 22.62 -5.33 8.66
CA PRO A 61 23.67 -4.60 9.37
C PRO A 61 24.98 -5.37 9.20
N LYS A 62 26.01 -4.71 8.67
CA LYS A 62 27.35 -5.28 8.58
C LYS A 62 27.77 -5.70 10.00
N PRO A 63 28.18 -6.96 10.22
CA PRO A 63 28.69 -7.36 11.53
C PRO A 63 30.06 -6.73 11.74
N GLY A 64 30.18 -5.94 12.81
CA GLY A 64 31.45 -5.55 13.42
C GLY A 64 32.16 -4.35 12.80
N ALA A 65 32.25 -3.27 13.58
CA ALA A 65 33.39 -2.37 13.62
C ALA A 65 33.72 -2.12 15.09
#